data_AF-A0A9E2BGC2-F1
#
_entry.id   AF-A0A9E2BGC2-F1
#
_cell.length_a   1.000
_cell.length_b   1.000
_cell.length_c   1.000
_cell.angle_alpha   90.00
_cell.angle_beta   90.00
_cell.angle_gamma   90.00
#
_symmetry.space_group_name_H-M   'P 1'
#
loop_
_entity.id
_entity.type
_entity.pdbx_description
1 polymer ?
#
loop_
_entity_poly.entity_id
_entity_poly.type
_entity_poly.pdbx_seq_one_letter_code
_entity_poly.pdbx_strand_id
1 'polypeptide(L)' 'MSEVVRKDNESLDNLVRRFRKQCEKEGIFRDMKKHEYFEPPSVLRRKRGKKKR' A
#
# COMPACT_ATOMS: atom_id res chain seq x y z
N MET A 1 4.24 8.36 0.56
CA MET A 1 4.03 9.03 -0.74
C MET A 1 5.04 8.41 -1.65
N SER A 2 4.57 7.60 -2.59
CA SER A 2 5.41 6.79 -3.46
C SER A 2 5.81 7.59 -4.69
N GLU A 3 6.98 8.22 -4.66
CA GLU A 3 7.55 8.89 -5.83
C GLU A 3 8.46 7.93 -6.60
N VAL A 4 8.26 7.83 -7.92
CA VAL A 4 9.12 7.05 -8.81
C VAL A 4 9.55 7.93 -9.98
N VAL A 5 10.83 8.27 -10.01
CA VAL A 5 11.43 9.04 -11.09
C VAL A 5 11.80 8.10 -12.24
N ARG A 6 11.49 8.53 -13.48
CA ARG A 6 11.85 7.81 -14.69
C ARG A 6 13.38 7.73 -14.81
N LYS A 7 13.91 6.54 -15.10
CA LYS A 7 15.33 6.39 -15.42
C LYS A 7 15.56 6.57 -16.92
N ASP A 8 16.74 7.07 -17.30
CA ASP A 8 17.14 7.17 -18.70
C ASP A 8 17.19 5.75 -19.29
N ASN A 9 16.48 5.55 -20.40
CA ASN A 9 16.18 4.26 -21.07
C ASN A 9 15.07 3.36 -20.49
N GLU A 10 14.16 3.87 -19.66
CA GLU A 10 12.93 3.11 -19.35
C GLU A 10 11.77 3.36 -20.31
N SER A 11 11.15 2.25 -20.73
CA SER A 11 9.81 2.24 -21.32
C SER A 11 8.75 2.58 -20.26
N LEU A 12 7.67 3.25 -20.69
CA LEU A 12 6.56 3.66 -19.83
C LEU A 12 5.97 2.48 -19.04
N ASP A 13 5.87 1.31 -19.67
CA ASP A 13 5.25 0.14 -19.03
C ASP A 13 6.08 -0.36 -17.83
N ASN A 14 7.41 -0.30 -17.94
CA ASN A 14 8.32 -0.63 -16.83
C ASN A 14 8.21 0.39 -15.69
N LEU A 15 8.06 1.68 -16.00
CA LEU A 15 7.85 2.72 -15.00
C LEU A 15 6.57 2.48 -14.19
N VAL A 16 5.45 2.20 -14.88
CA VAL A 16 4.15 1.89 -14.25
C VAL A 16 4.26 0.64 -13.36
N ARG A 17 4.99 -0.38 -13.81
CA ARG A 17 5.18 -1.61 -13.05
C ARG A 17 5.96 -1.39 -11.74
N ARG A 18 7.01 -0.56 -11.77
CA ARG A 18 7.77 -0.17 -10.57
C ARG A 18 6.92 0.69 -9.64
N PHE A 19 6.17 1.63 -10.19
CA PHE A 19 5.25 2.47 -9.42
C PHE A 19 4.22 1.63 -8.67
N ARG A 20 3.57 0.66 -9.35
CA ARG A 20 2.65 -0.28 -8.68
C ARG A 20 3.32 -1.05 -7.55
N LYS A 21 4.51 -1.62 -7.79
CA LYS A 21 5.27 -2.32 -6.73
C LYS A 21 5.62 -1.41 -5.55
N GLN A 22 5.97 -0.15 -5.80
CA GLN A 22 6.26 0.82 -4.74
C GLN A 22 5.01 1.14 -3.92
N CYS A 23 3.85 1.38 -4.58
CA CYS A 23 2.57 1.61 -3.91
C CYS A 23 2.12 0.39 -3.07
N GLU A 24 2.34 -0.82 -3.59
CA GLU A 24 2.08 -2.08 -2.86
C GLU A 24 2.98 -2.22 -1.63
N LYS A 25 4.28 -1.93 -1.78
CA LYS A 25 5.26 -1.98 -0.69
C LYS A 25 4.95 -0.98 0.42
N GLU A 26 4.55 0.24 0.04
CA GLU A 26 4.11 1.26 1.00
C GLU A 26 2.77 0.93 1.65
N GLY A 27 2.04 -0.09 1.15
CA GLY A 27 0.78 -0.52 1.75
C GLY A 27 -0.37 0.45 1.54
N ILE A 28 -0.25 1.39 0.60
CA ILE A 28 -1.22 2.47 0.33
C ILE A 28 -2.61 1.89 0.10
N PHE A 29 -2.72 0.85 -0.74
CA PHE A 29 -4.00 0.17 -1.00
C PHE A 29 -4.60 -0.52 0.23
N ARG A 30 -3.75 -1.02 1.13
CA ARG A 30 -4.20 -1.69 2.35
C ARG A 30 -4.66 -0.68 3.39
N ASP A 31 -4.07 0.51 3.42
CA ASP A 31 -4.47 1.58 4.33
C ASP A 31 -5.70 2.32 3.82
N MET A 32 -5.87 2.51 2.51
CA MET A 32 -7.16 2.93 1.93
C MET A 32 -8.29 2.01 2.42
N LYS A 33 -8.16 0.69 2.25
CA LYS A 33 -9.19 -0.27 2.68
C LYS A 33 -9.49 -0.29 4.18
N LYS A 34 -8.52 0.07 5.04
CA LYS A 34 -8.75 0.19 6.48
C LYS A 34 -9.44 1.49 6.88
N HIS A 35 -9.34 2.51 6.04
CA HIS A 35 -9.86 3.85 6.31
C HIS A 35 -11.15 4.15 5.53
N GLU A 36 -11.61 3.25 4.67
CA GLU A 36 -12.91 3.36 3.99
C GLU A 36 -14.09 3.48 4.97
N TYR A 37 -14.01 2.81 6.12
CA TYR A 37 -15.05 2.86 7.14
C TYR A 37 -14.44 2.96 8.54
N PHE A 38 -15.19 3.57 9.46
CA PHE A 38 -14.80 3.62 10.85
C PHE A 38 -14.85 2.21 11.45
N GLU A 39 -13.71 1.74 11.96
CA GLU A 39 -13.64 0.53 12.76
C GLU A 39 -13.47 0.88 14.24
N PRO A 40 -14.34 0.34 15.13
CA PRO A 40 -14.17 0.54 16.56
C PRO A 40 -12.79 0.06 17.06
N PRO A 41 -12.19 0.72 18.07
CA PRO A 41 -10.86 0.37 18.59
C PRO A 41 -10.73 -1.09 19.03
N SER A 42 -11.81 -1.69 19.54
CA SER A 42 -11.87 -3.10 19.93
C SER A 42 -11.65 -4.05 18.74
N VAL A 43 -12.27 -3.74 17.59
CA VAL A 43 -12.16 -4.53 16.35
C VAL A 43 -10.75 -4.42 15.77
N LEU A 44 -10.16 -3.21 15.78
CA LEU A 44 -8.79 -2.97 15.35
C LEU A 44 -7.77 -3.78 16.19
N ARG A 45 -7.92 -3.77 17.53
CA ARG A 45 -7.06 -4.55 18.44
C ARG A 45 -7.16 -6.05 18.16
N ARG A 46 -8.38 -6.57 17.95
CA ARG A 46 -8.61 -7.99 17.61
C ARG A 46 -7.97 -8.37 16.27
N LYS A 47 -8.12 -7.55 15.22
CA LYS A 47 -7.51 -7.78 13.91
C LYS A 47 -5.98 -7.75 13.97
N ARG A 48 -5.41 -6.83 14.76
CA ARG A 48 -3.96 -6.73 14.96
C ARG A 48 -3.37 -7.95 15.69
N GLY A 49 -4.10 -8.50 16.68
CA GLY A 49 -3.72 -9.74 17.37
C GLY A 49 -3.74 -10.98 16.48
N LYS A 50 -4.75 -11.12 15.61
CA LYS A 50 -4.83 -12.23 14.64
C LYS A 50 -3.72 -12.22 13.59
N LYS A 51 -3.20 -11.03 13.24
CA LYS A 51 -2.19 -10.86 12.18
C LYS A 51 -0.74 -11.09 12.65
N LYS A 52 -0.53 -11.19 13.97
CA LYS A 52 0.77 -11.47 14.60
C LYS A 52 1.00 -12.97 14.87
N ARG A 53 -0.01 -13.82 14.67
CA ARG A 53 0.09 -15.29 14.69
C ARG A 53 0.26 -15.77 13.25
#